data_AF-A0AAW1DCJ7-F1
#
_entry.id   AF-A0AAW1DCJ7-F1
#
_cell.length_a   1.000
_cell.length_b   1.000
_cell.length_c   1.000
_cell.angle_alpha   90.00
_cell.angle_beta   90.00
_cell.angle_gamma   90.00
#
_symmetry.space_group_name_H-M   'P 1'
#
loop_
_entity.id
_entity.type
_entity.pdbx_description
1 polymer ?
#
loop_
_entity_poly.entity_id
_entity_poly.type
_entity_poly.pdbx_seq_one_letter_code
_entity_poly.pdbx_strand_id
1 'polypeptide(L)'
;MMASLREEFRWYHPEIKTTSVHPFFIAPPASSVEHWDKQSRLPDVTAPYVAEMTVKGIKEERQTVTVPSHLYFLLWLIKILPSPAGEMWRDMFYAKINSLDNKVKSS
;
A
#
# COMPACT_ATOMS: atom_id res chain seq x y z
N MET A 1 -4.01 12.76 -2.23
CA MET A 1 -5.25 12.97 -1.44
C MET A 1 -4.95 13.52 -0.05
N MET A 2 -4.09 12.90 0.78
CA MET A 2 -3.78 13.42 2.13
C MET A 2 -2.89 14.67 2.19
N ALA A 3 -2.23 15.04 1.08
CA ALA A 3 -1.37 16.23 1.02
C ALA A 3 -2.15 17.55 1.18
N SER A 4 -3.38 17.64 0.64
CA SER A 4 -4.20 18.85 0.71
C SER A 4 -4.69 19.11 2.13
N LEU A 5 -5.24 18.09 2.80
CA LEU A 5 -5.67 18.18 4.20
C LEU A 5 -4.52 18.58 5.14
N ARG A 6 -3.32 18.03 4.90
CA ARG A 6 -2.13 18.43 5.67
C ARG A 6 -1.79 19.90 5.47
N GLU A 7 -1.89 20.41 4.25
CA GLU A 7 -1.66 21.83 4.01
C GLU A 7 -2.71 22.68 4.70
N GLU A 8 -3.99 22.31 4.66
CA GLU A 8 -5.06 23.02 5.38
C GLU A 8 -4.77 23.12 6.89
N PHE A 9 -4.41 22.01 7.55
CA PHE A 9 -4.02 22.03 8.96
C PHE A 9 -2.74 22.81 9.23
N ARG A 10 -1.77 22.83 8.31
CA ARG A 10 -0.56 23.64 8.48
C ARG A 10 -0.88 25.13 8.65
N TRP A 11 -1.94 25.63 8.02
CA TRP A 11 -2.35 27.03 8.11
C TRP A 11 -3.26 27.31 9.31
N TYR A 12 -4.23 26.43 9.59
CA TYR A 12 -5.29 26.71 10.55
C TYR A 12 -5.15 25.99 11.90
N HIS A 13 -4.47 24.83 11.92
CA HIS A 13 -4.35 23.95 13.09
C HIS A 13 -2.98 23.22 13.13
N PRO A 14 -1.86 23.96 13.30
CA PRO A 14 -0.51 23.39 13.23
C PRO A 14 -0.18 22.37 14.35
N GLU A 15 -0.98 22.35 15.42
CA GLU A 15 -0.97 21.37 16.49
C GLU A 15 -1.41 19.97 16.03
N ILE A 16 -2.22 19.88 14.96
CA ILE A 16 -2.70 18.60 14.42
C ILE A 16 -1.66 18.03 13.46
N LYS A 17 -0.99 16.96 13.89
CA LYS A 17 -0.07 16.20 13.03
C LYS A 17 -0.84 15.14 12.25
N THR A 18 -0.45 14.94 11.00
CA THR A 18 -1.05 13.93 10.12
C THR A 18 0.02 12.93 9.65
N THR A 19 -0.34 11.65 9.68
CA THR A 19 0.50 10.56 9.20
C THR A 19 -0.27 9.78 8.14
N SER A 20 0.24 9.77 6.92
CA SER A 20 -0.33 9.00 5.81
C SER A 20 0.36 7.63 5.71
N VAL A 21 -0.40 6.55 5.87
CA VAL A 21 0.11 5.17 5.78
C VAL A 21 -0.27 4.55 4.43
N HIS A 22 0.72 3.98 3.76
CA HIS A 22 0.59 3.30 2.48
C HIS A 22 1.08 1.85 2.62
N PRO A 23 0.24 0.94 3.12
CA PRO A 23 0.57 -0.47 3.14
C PRO A 23 0.47 -1.05 1.73
N PHE A 24 1.38 -1.98 1.43
CA PHE A 24 1.16 -2.95 0.36
C PHE A 24 0.02 -3.89 0.75
N PHE A 25 -0.39 -4.78 -0.16
CA PHE A 25 -1.51 -5.68 0.08
C PHE A 25 -1.40 -6.37 1.45
N ILE A 26 -2.43 -6.15 2.27
CA ILE A 26 -2.51 -6.69 3.61
C ILE A 26 -3.13 -8.08 3.50
N ALA A 27 -2.43 -9.09 4.03
CA ALA A 27 -2.97 -10.44 4.10
C ALA A 27 -4.24 -10.42 4.98
N PRO A 28 -5.38 -10.90 4.46
CA PRO A 28 -6.59 -10.99 5.27
C PRO A 28 -6.37 -11.95 6.44
N PRO A 29 -7.05 -11.76 7.58
CA PRO A 29 -6.99 -12.71 8.68
C PRO A 29 -7.52 -14.08 8.24
N ALA A 30 -7.00 -15.17 8.81
CA ALA A 30 -7.38 -16.54 8.46
C ALA A 30 -8.89 -16.86 8.66
N SER A 31 -9.58 -16.03 9.43
CA SER A 31 -11.03 -16.10 9.66
C SER A 31 -11.86 -15.34 8.63
N SER A 32 -11.23 -14.55 7.75
CA SER A 32 -11.94 -13.81 6.70
C SER A 32 -12.36 -14.75 5.60
N VAL A 33 -13.59 -14.59 5.12
CA VAL A 33 -14.00 -15.16 3.83
C VAL A 33 -13.09 -14.54 2.78
N GLU A 34 -12.31 -15.35 2.06
CA GLU A 34 -11.60 -14.88 0.89
C GLU A 34 -12.66 -14.44 -0.11
N HIS A 35 -12.63 -13.18 -0.51
CA HIS A 35 -13.50 -12.71 -1.59
C HIS A 35 -12.81 -12.87 -2.95
N TRP A 36 -11.48 -12.69 -2.98
CA TRP A 36 -10.67 -12.63 -4.19
C TRP A 36 -9.41 -13.50 -4.05
N ASP A 37 -9.05 -14.19 -5.12
CA ASP A 37 -7.77 -14.88 -5.24
C ASP A 37 -6.75 -13.89 -5.80
N LYS A 38 -5.68 -13.63 -5.03
CA LYS A 38 -4.66 -12.63 -5.37
C LYS A 38 -3.33 -13.32 -5.64
N GLN A 39 -2.84 -13.19 -6.87
CA GLN A 39 -1.48 -13.57 -7.23
C GLN A 39 -0.65 -12.30 -7.44
N SER A 40 0.28 -12.03 -6.51
CA SER A 40 1.22 -10.92 -6.61
C SER A 40 2.65 -11.42 -6.49
N ARG A 41 3.54 -10.80 -7.26
CA ARG A 41 4.99 -11.04 -7.19
C ARG A 41 5.67 -10.28 -6.06
N LEU A 42 4.97 -9.34 -5.44
CA LEU A 42 5.43 -8.65 -4.24
C LEU A 42 4.76 -9.29 -3.03
N PRO A 43 5.53 -9.51 -1.93
CA PRO A 43 5.02 -10.19 -0.76
C PRO A 43 3.92 -9.37 -0.08
N ASP A 44 2.93 -10.08 0.45
CA ASP A 44 1.92 -9.47 1.30
C ASP A 44 2.52 -9.07 2.65
N VAL A 45 1.92 -8.06 3.26
CA VAL A 45 2.24 -7.63 4.61
C VAL A 45 1.17 -8.11 5.58
N THR A 46 1.57 -8.50 6.78
CA THR A 46 0.62 -8.93 7.80
C THR A 46 -0.05 -7.72 8.44
N ALA A 47 -1.34 -7.84 8.77
CA ALA A 47 -2.07 -6.77 9.47
C ALA A 47 -1.39 -6.33 10.79
N PRO A 48 -0.87 -7.24 11.65
CA PRO A 48 -0.16 -6.85 12.86
C PRO A 48 1.07 -6.00 12.58
N TYR A 49 1.86 -6.35 11.55
CA TYR A 49 3.05 -5.59 11.18
C TYR A 49 2.69 -4.19 10.66
N VAL A 50 1.65 -4.07 9.84
CA VAL A 50 1.15 -2.77 9.37
C VAL A 50 0.66 -1.92 10.54
N ALA A 51 -0.04 -2.52 11.50
CA ALA A 51 -0.52 -1.83 12.69
C ALA A 51 0.65 -1.31 13.55
N GLU A 52 1.67 -2.14 13.79
CA GLU A 52 2.88 -1.73 14.51
C GLU A 52 3.58 -0.54 13.82
N MET A 53 3.79 -0.64 12.51
CA MET A 53 4.41 0.42 11.72
C MET A 53 3.57 1.70 11.69
N THR A 54 2.24 1.57 11.72
CA THR A 54 1.31 2.70 11.80
C THR A 54 1.46 3.43 13.13
N VAL A 55 1.38 2.70 14.25
CA VAL A 55 1.53 3.28 15.60
C VAL A 55 2.90 3.92 15.76
N LYS A 56 3.96 3.25 15.28
CA LYS A 56 5.31 3.80 15.28
C LYS A 56 5.39 5.10 14.46
N GLY A 57 4.80 5.11 13.27
CA GLY A 57 4.74 6.30 12.41
C GLY A 57 4.06 7.50 13.06
N ILE A 58 2.95 7.25 13.77
CA ILE A 58 2.22 8.27 14.52
C ILE A 58 3.08 8.82 15.66
N LYS A 59 3.71 7.94 16.46
CA LYS A 59 4.56 8.34 17.59
C LYS A 59 5.77 9.17 17.17
N GLU A 60 6.30 8.91 15.99
CA GLU A 60 7.45 9.62 15.43
C GLU A 60 7.05 10.83 14.56
N GLU A 61 5.77 11.20 14.52
CA GLU A 61 5.22 12.29 13.71
C GLU A 61 5.62 12.21 12.22
N ARG A 62 5.77 10.99 11.69
CA ARG A 62 6.14 10.80 10.28
C ARG A 62 5.01 11.27 9.38
N GLN A 63 5.31 12.08 8.37
CA GLN A 63 4.32 12.50 7.37
C GLN A 63 3.85 11.35 6.49
N THR A 64 4.74 10.41 6.17
CA THR A 64 4.46 9.29 5.26
C THR A 64 5.12 8.01 5.76
N VAL A 65 4.35 6.93 5.79
CA VAL A 65 4.81 5.60 6.17
C VAL A 65 4.42 4.62 5.07
N THR A 66 5.40 4.06 4.39
CA THR A 66 5.18 2.97 3.44
C THR A 66 5.51 1.64 4.12
N VAL A 67 4.65 0.65 3.94
CA VAL A 67 4.83 -0.67 4.55
C VAL A 67 4.80 -1.74 3.46
N PRO A 68 5.90 -2.46 3.21
CA PRO A 68 7.21 -2.33 3.85
C PRO A 68 8.01 -1.12 3.31
N SER A 69 8.84 -0.50 4.16
CA SER A 69 9.43 0.82 3.91
C SER A 69 10.43 0.87 2.75
N HIS A 70 11.08 -0.25 2.42
CA HIS A 70 12.00 -0.33 1.28
C HIS A 70 11.27 -0.19 -0.06
N LEU A 71 9.96 -0.47 -0.14
CA LEU A 71 9.18 -0.26 -1.37
C LEU A 71 8.99 1.22 -1.68
N TYR A 72 9.13 2.13 -0.71
CA TYR A 72 9.07 3.56 -0.97
C TYR A 72 10.15 3.99 -1.96
N PHE A 73 11.39 3.52 -1.74
CA PHE A 73 12.51 3.77 -2.64
C PHE A 73 12.30 3.10 -4.00
N LEU A 74 11.73 1.90 -4.01
CA LEU A 74 11.39 1.21 -5.25
C LEU A 74 10.38 2.02 -6.09
N LEU A 75 9.33 2.57 -5.47
CA LEU A 75 8.35 3.42 -6.15
C LEU A 75 8.98 4.71 -6.70
N TRP A 76 9.95 5.27 -5.98
CA TRP A 76 10.73 6.41 -6.45
C TRP A 76 11.60 6.06 -7.66
N LEU A 77 12.27 4.91 -7.64
CA LEU A 77 13.04 4.42 -8.79
C LEU A 77 12.15 4.21 -10.01
N ILE A 78 10.98 3.59 -9.83
CA ILE A 78 10.01 3.36 -10.91
C ILE A 78 9.54 4.68 -11.54
N LYS A 79 9.37 5.74 -10.73
CA LYS A 79 8.99 7.07 -11.23
C LYS A 79 10.03 7.73 -12.14
N ILE A 80 11.31 7.38 -11.98
CA ILE A 80 12.41 7.93 -12.77
C ILE A 80 12.62 7.11 -14.07
N LEU A 81 12.10 5.89 -14.14
CA LEU A 81 12.25 5.04 -15.32
C LEU A 81 11.60 5.69 -16.56
N PRO A 82 12.27 5.64 -17.73
CA PRO A 82 11.65 5.96 -19.00
C PRO A 82 10.39 5.14 -19.24
N SER A 83 9.39 5.70 -19.94
CA SER A 83 8.09 5.06 -20.15
C SER A 83 8.15 3.57 -20.55
N PRO A 84 9.04 3.13 -21.49
CA PRO A 84 9.14 1.72 -21.86
C PRO A 84 9.61 0.81 -20.73
N ALA A 85 10.56 1.27 -19.91
CA ALA A 85 11.03 0.53 -18.75
C ALA A 85 9.96 0.49 -17.64
N GLY A 86 9.19 1.57 -17.49
CA GLY A 86 8.03 1.61 -16.60
C GLY A 86 6.91 0.65 -17.03
N GLU A 87 6.66 0.51 -18.33
CA GLU A 87 5.73 -0.49 -18.89
C GLU A 87 6.21 -1.91 -18.62
N MET A 88 7.47 -2.21 -18.95
CA MET A 88 8.07 -3.53 -18.69
C MET A 88 8.04 -3.89 -17.19
N TRP A 89 8.29 -2.91 -16.31
CA TRP A 89 8.17 -3.12 -14.87
C TRP A 89 6.74 -3.49 -14.45
N ARG A 90 5.74 -2.78 -14.97
CA ARG A 90 4.32 -3.07 -14.69
C ARG A 90 3.93 -4.47 -15.18
N ASP A 91 4.40 -4.86 -16.35
CA ASP A 91 4.16 -6.19 -16.92
C ASP A 91 4.89 -7.29 -16.14
N MET A 92 6.03 -6.97 -15.52
CA MET A 92 6.78 -7.93 -14.72
C MET A 92 6.25 -8.06 -13.29
N PHE A 93 5.62 -7.02 -12.72
CA PHE A 93 5.17 -6.99 -11.31
C PHE A 93 3.66 -6.78 -11.16
N TYR A 94 2.86 -7.16 -12.15
CA TYR A 94 1.40 -7.07 -12.03
C TYR A 94 0.88 -7.97 -10.89
N ALA A 95 -0.24 -7.53 -10.28
CA ALA A 95 -1.03 -8.36 -9.40
C ALA A 95 -2.29 -8.81 -10.14
N LYS A 96 -2.54 -10.11 -10.23
CA LYS A 96 -3.80 -10.67 -10.72
C LYS A 96 -4.76 -10.77 -9.54
N ILE A 97 -5.92 -10.13 -9.67
CA ILE A 97 -6.99 -10.18 -8.68
C ILE A 97 -8.18 -10.81 -9.39
N ASN A 98 -8.51 -12.05 -9.02
CA ASN A 98 -9.62 -12.79 -9.61
C ASN A 98 -10.77 -12.89 -8.61
N SER A 99 -11.99 -12.62 -9.06
CA SER A 99 -13.19 -12.90 -8.26
C SER A 99 -13.40 -14.42 -8.13
N LEU A 100 -13.74 -14.89 -6.93
CA LEU A 100 -14.04 -16.30 -6.68
C LEU A 100 -15.37 -16.75 -7.31
N ASP A 101 -16.25 -15.82 -7.68
CA ASP A 101 -17.54 -16.11 -8.33
C ASP A 101 -17.37 -16.80 -9.70
N ASN A 102 -16.21 -16.60 -10.35
CA ASN A 102 -15.86 -17.25 -11.61
C ASN A 102 -15.35 -18.69 -11.44
N LYS A 103 -14.92 -19.11 -10.24
CA LYS A 103 -14.52 -20.52 -9.96
C LYS A 103 -15.73 -21.45 -9.83
N VAL A 104 -16.87 -20.93 -9.36
CA VAL A 104 -18.09 -21.72 -9.13
C VAL A 104 -18.81 -22.05 -10.45
N LYS A 105 -18.68 -21.22 -11.48
CA LYS A 105 -19.32 -21.45 -12.79
C LYS A 105 -18.54 -22.39 -13.73
N SER A 106 -17.32 -22.78 -13.37
CA SER A 106 -16.46 -23.64 -14.18
C SER A 106 -16.29 -25.06 -13.62
N SER A 107 -17.10 -25.46 -12.64
CA SER A 107 -17.12 -26.81 -12.05
C SER A 107 -18.42 -27.53 -12.36
#